data_AF-A0A958X6D4-F1
#
_entry.id   AF-A0A958X6D4-F1
#
_cell.length_a   1.000
_cell.length_b   1.000
_cell.length_c   1.000
_cell.angle_alpha   90.00
_cell.angle_beta   90.00
_cell.angle_gamma   90.00
#
_symmetry.space_group_name_H-M   'P 1'
#
loop_
_entity.id
_entity.type
_entity.pdbx_description
1 polymer ?
#
loop_
_entity_poly.entity_id
_entity_poly.type
_entity_poly.pdbx_seq_one_letter_code
_entity_poly.pdbx_strand_id
1 'polypeptide(L)' 'FKKREELVKPIQDKVYSAIKRFAEDKGLDFIFDKGSASGLIFTDARNDKTEDIKAILTKG' A
#
# COMPACT_ATOMS: atom_id res chain seq x y z
N PHE A 1 0.03 -18.24 16.67
CA PHE A 1 0.43 -16.88 16.27
C PHE A 1 1.60 -16.89 15.28
N LYS A 2 2.77 -17.47 15.61
CA LYS A 2 3.96 -17.55 14.72
C LYS A 2 3.66 -18.03 13.29
N LYS A 3 2.90 -19.11 13.12
CA LYS A 3 2.56 -19.65 11.79
C LYS A 3 1.70 -18.69 10.93
N ARG A 4 0.87 -17.84 11.55
CA ARG A 4 0.12 -16.80 10.82
C ARG A 4 1.07 -15.68 10.37
N GLU A 5 1.99 -15.29 11.23
CA GLU A 5 3.00 -14.28 10.94
C GLU A 5 3.93 -14.71 9.79
N GLU A 6 4.43 -15.95 9.83
CA GLU A 6 5.25 -16.54 8.76
C GLU A 6 4.55 -16.57 7.40
N LEU A 7 3.24 -16.77 7.37
CA LEU A 7 2.44 -16.77 6.13
C LEU A 7 2.08 -15.37 5.65
N VAL A 8 1.83 -14.44 6.58
CA VAL A 8 1.38 -13.07 6.27
C VAL A 8 2.54 -12.16 5.91
N LYS A 9 3.70 -12.35 6.55
CA LYS A 9 4.88 -11.49 6.38
C LYS A 9 5.34 -11.39 4.90
N PRO A 10 5.46 -12.49 4.13
CA PRO A 10 5.82 -12.39 2.72
C PRO A 10 4.82 -11.59 1.87
N ILE A 11 3.53 -11.64 2.22
CA ILE A 11 2.48 -10.89 1.51
C ILE A 11 2.59 -9.40 1.87
N GLN A 12 2.78 -9.08 3.15
CA GLN A 12 3.00 -7.71 3.60
C GLN A 12 4.22 -7.08 2.93
N ASP A 13 5.32 -7.82 2.83
CA ASP A 13 6.56 -7.33 2.20
C ASP A 13 6.36 -7.04 0.70
N LYS A 14 5.58 -7.87 -0.01
CA LYS A 14 5.19 -7.62 -1.41
C LYS A 14 4.36 -6.35 -1.56
N VAL A 15 3.33 -6.19 -0.71
CA VAL A 15 2.46 -5.00 -0.71
C VAL A 15 3.27 -3.74 -0.40
N TYR A 16 4.12 -3.78 0.62
CA TYR A 16 4.98 -2.66 1.00
C TYR A 16 5.93 -2.25 -0.14
N SER A 17 6.53 -3.24 -0.82
CA SER A 17 7.42 -2.99 -1.96
C SER A 17 6.68 -2.32 -3.12
N ALA A 18 5.44 -2.74 -3.40
CA ALA A 18 4.62 -2.12 -4.44
C ALA A 18 4.21 -0.68 -4.10
N ILE A 19 3.85 -0.42 -2.84
CA ILE A 19 3.56 0.93 -2.33
C ILE A 19 4.79 1.84 -2.48
N LYS A 20 5.96 1.36 -2.04
CA LYS A 20 7.23 2.12 -2.13
C LYS A 20 7.58 2.45 -3.57
N ARG A 21 7.52 1.47 -4.46
CA ARG A 21 7.78 1.67 -5.89
C ARG A 21 6.81 2.68 -6.50
N PHE A 22 5.52 2.58 -6.20
CA PHE A 22 4.54 3.54 -6.69
C PHE A 22 4.85 4.96 -6.20
N ALA A 23 5.20 5.13 -4.93
CA ALA A 23 5.55 6.43 -4.37
C ALA A 23 6.78 7.02 -5.06
N GLU A 24 7.84 6.23 -5.26
CA GLU A 24 9.07 6.64 -5.96
C GLU A 24 8.79 7.04 -7.42
N ASP A 25 8.06 6.19 -8.17
CA ASP A 25 7.72 6.43 -9.58
C ASP A 25 6.83 7.69 -9.76
N LYS A 26 6.09 8.08 -8.73
CA LYS A 26 5.19 9.25 -8.73
C LYS A 26 5.73 10.47 -7.99
N GLY A 27 6.92 10.38 -7.38
CA GLY A 27 7.49 11.44 -6.57
C GLY A 27 6.62 11.81 -5.37
N LEU A 28 6.00 10.82 -4.71
CA LEU A 28 5.18 11.01 -3.53
C LEU A 28 6.01 10.80 -2.26
N ASP A 29 5.96 11.76 -1.35
CA ASP A 29 6.63 11.64 -0.05
C ASP A 29 5.84 10.78 0.95
N PHE A 30 4.51 10.67 0.77
CA PHE A 30 3.63 9.98 1.72
C PHE A 30 2.52 9.20 1.01
N ILE A 31 2.19 8.04 1.58
CA ILE A 31 0.97 7.27 1.29
C ILE A 31 0.31 6.95 2.63
N PHE A 32 -0.96 7.29 2.76
CA PHE A 32 -1.75 7.03 3.96
C PHE A 32 -2.67 5.83 3.74
N ASP A 33 -2.69 4.91 4.70
CA ASP A 33 -3.69 3.85 4.74
C ASP A 33 -5.00 4.41 5.30
N LYS A 34 -6.01 4.60 4.46
CA LYS A 34 -7.33 5.10 4.86
C LYS A 34 -7.98 4.30 6.00
N GLY A 35 -7.72 3.00 6.11
CA GLY A 35 -8.32 2.13 7.12
C GLY A 35 -7.71 2.29 8.52
N SER A 36 -6.47 2.77 8.61
CA SER A 36 -5.74 2.93 9.88
C SER A 36 -5.20 4.34 10.13
N ALA A 37 -5.34 5.26 9.16
CA ALA A 37 -4.84 6.62 9.25
C ALA A 37 -5.65 7.45 10.25
N SER A 38 -5.12 7.58 11.47
CA SER A 38 -5.57 8.54 12.46
C SER A 38 -5.40 9.97 11.93
N GLY A 39 -6.50 10.73 11.87
CA GLY A 39 -6.50 12.14 11.48
C GLY A 39 -6.84 12.42 10.00
N LEU A 40 -7.07 11.40 9.17
CA LEU A 40 -7.59 11.61 7.82
C LEU A 40 -9.12 11.82 7.87
N ILE A 41 -9.56 13.08 7.90
CA ILE A 41 -11.00 13.44 7.99
C ILE A 41 -11.70 13.33 6.63
N PHE A 42 -11.00 13.72 5.55
CA PHE A 42 -11.54 13.71 4.19
C PHE A 42 -10.42 13.50 3.17
N THR A 43 -10.73 12.82 2.08
CA THR A 43 -9.90 12.77 0.87
C THR A 43 -10.80 12.62 -0.36
N ASP A 44 -10.38 13.21 -1.47
CA ASP A 44 -11.01 13.00 -2.77
C ASP A 44 -10.76 11.56 -3.25
N ALA A 45 -11.74 10.97 -3.96
CA ALA A 45 -11.65 9.61 -4.50
C ALA A 45 -10.46 9.44 -5.46
N ARG A 46 -10.04 10.50 -6.16
CA ARG A 46 -8.88 10.48 -7.07
C ARG A 46 -7.56 10.17 -6.35
N ASN A 47 -7.50 10.37 -5.04
CA ASN A 47 -6.32 10.09 -4.23
C ASN A 47 -6.28 8.63 -3.76
N ASP A 48 -7.34 7.85 -3.97
CA ASP A 48 -7.31 6.41 -3.72
C ASP A 48 -6.45 5.73 -4.81
N LYS A 49 -5.31 5.19 -4.39
CA LYS A 49 -4.32 4.53 -5.27
C LYS A 49 -4.34 3.02 -5.15
N THR A 50 -5.39 2.45 -4.55
CA THR A 50 -5.51 1.01 -4.33
C THR A 50 -5.36 0.21 -5.62
N GLU A 51 -6.03 0.62 -6.70
CA GLU A 51 -5.98 -0.12 -7.97
C GLU A 51 -4.62 0.03 -8.68
N ASP A 52 -3.99 1.20 -8.60
CA ASP A 52 -2.63 1.40 -9.13
C ASP A 52 -1.62 0.49 -8.44
N ILE A 53 -1.70 0.38 -7.11
CA ILE A 53 -0.84 -0.50 -6.30
C ILE A 53 -1.11 -1.98 -6.63
N LYS A 54 -2.38 -2.38 -6.77
CA LYS A 54 -2.74 -3.75 -7.20
C LYS A 54 -2.18 -4.08 -8.57
N ALA A 55 -2.21 -3.14 -9.51
CA ALA A 55 -1.66 -3.34 -10.85
C ALA A 55 -0.13 -3.55 -10.84
N ILE A 56 0.59 -2.97 -9.87
CA ILE A 56 2.02 -3.24 -9.67
C ILE A 56 2.25 -4.65 -9.11
N LEU A 57 1.38 -5.11 -8.21
CA LEU A 57 1.48 -6.44 -7.60
C LEU A 57 1.23 -7.59 -8.59
N THR A 58 0.38 -7.37 -9.60
CA THR A 58 0.03 -8.38 -10.60
C THR A 58 0.94 -8.37 -11.82
N LYS A 59 1.73 -7.31 -12.02
CA LYS A 59 2.78 -7.23 -13.03
C LYS A 59 4.07 -7.86 -12.47
N GLY A 60 4.07 -9.19 -12.42
CA GLY A 60 5.23 -10.04 -12.16
C GLY A 60 5.31 -11.13 -13.22
#